data_AF-A0A7X5DHC4-F1
#
_entry.id   AF-A0A7X5DHC4-F1
#
_cell.length_a   1.000
_cell.length_b   1.000
_cell.length_c   1.000
_cell.angle_alpha   90.00
_cell.angle_beta   90.00
_cell.angle_gamma   90.00
#
_symmetry.space_group_name_H-M   'P 1'
#
loop_
_entity.id
_entity.type
_entity.pdbx_description
1 polymer ?
#
loop_
_entity_poly.entity_id
_entity_poly.type
_entity_poly.pdbx_seq_one_letter_code
_entity_poly.pdbx_strand_id
1 'polypeptide(L)'
;MPVNYADFRAIDIADFDAVVVGSGFAGAVTARQLAEQGGLRVLVIEKRAHIAGNAYDAYDEAGILVHRYGPHIFHTNSREAYEFLGRFTKWSSYQHRVLADWYGTYMPVPFNKNSMEIAFGDEKAARLIQKLIDTFGDERKVTINELRAQDDPELAEVADFVYQNV
;
A
#
# COMPACT_ATOMS: atom_id res chain seq x y z
N MET A 1 -10.92 -19.74 -10.99
CA MET A 1 -12.29 -19.90 -11.52
C MET A 1 -12.61 -18.67 -12.34
N PRO A 2 -13.24 -18.80 -13.52
CA PRO A 2 -13.76 -17.63 -14.23
C PRO A 2 -14.83 -16.96 -13.36
N VAL A 3 -14.84 -15.63 -13.37
CA VAL A 3 -15.90 -14.83 -12.75
C VAL A 3 -17.08 -14.84 -13.71
N ASN A 4 -18.25 -15.26 -13.22
CA ASN A 4 -19.47 -15.21 -14.01
C ASN A 4 -20.18 -13.88 -13.74
N TYR A 5 -20.40 -13.10 -14.79
CA TYR A 5 -21.17 -11.87 -14.73
C TYR A 5 -22.58 -12.13 -15.28
N ALA A 6 -23.57 -11.48 -14.69
CA ALA A 6 -24.95 -11.50 -15.14
C ALA A 6 -25.51 -10.08 -15.16
N ASP A 7 -26.44 -9.79 -16.08
CA ASP A 7 -27.18 -8.52 -16.04
C ASP A 7 -28.03 -8.48 -14.77
N PHE A 8 -27.92 -7.40 -14.00
CA PHE A 8 -28.65 -7.24 -12.75
C PHE A 8 -30.18 -7.37 -12.93
N ARG A 9 -30.73 -6.96 -14.08
CA ARG A 9 -32.16 -7.08 -14.39
C ARG A 9 -32.61 -8.52 -14.60
N ALA A 10 -31.69 -9.45 -14.83
CA ALA A 10 -31.96 -10.87 -14.97
C ALA A 10 -31.80 -11.64 -13.64
N ILE A 11 -31.51 -10.94 -12.54
CA ILE A 11 -31.32 -11.53 -11.21
C ILE A 11 -32.57 -11.28 -10.37
N ASP A 12 -33.15 -12.35 -9.82
CA ASP A 12 -34.11 -12.23 -8.73
C ASP A 12 -33.36 -12.07 -7.40
N ILE A 13 -33.45 -10.89 -6.79
CA ILE A 13 -32.76 -10.58 -5.54
C ILE A 13 -33.30 -11.45 -4.39
N ALA A 14 -34.55 -11.94 -4.48
CA ALA A 14 -35.14 -12.82 -3.48
C ALA A 14 -34.44 -14.19 -3.38
N ASP A 15 -33.64 -14.56 -4.39
CA ASP A 15 -32.82 -15.78 -4.38
C ASP A 15 -31.52 -15.64 -3.56
N PHE A 16 -31.32 -14.55 -2.85
CA PHE A 16 -30.09 -14.31 -2.08
C PHE A 16 -30.40 -13.89 -0.65
N ASP A 17 -29.56 -14.35 0.27
CA ASP A 17 -29.70 -14.08 1.70
C ASP A 17 -29.00 -12.77 2.10
N ALA A 18 -28.04 -12.31 1.29
CA ALA A 18 -27.30 -11.08 1.51
C ALA A 18 -26.91 -10.40 0.19
N VAL A 19 -26.83 -9.07 0.23
CA VAL A 19 -26.35 -8.24 -0.89
C VAL A 19 -25.11 -7.47 -0.46
N VAL A 20 -24.06 -7.53 -1.28
CA VAL A 20 -22.82 -6.77 -1.13
C VAL A 20 -22.65 -5.87 -2.34
N VAL A 21 -22.53 -4.56 -2.11
CA VAL A 21 -22.35 -3.57 -3.17
C VAL A 21 -20.88 -3.15 -3.24
N GLY A 22 -20.27 -3.38 -4.40
CA GLY A 22 -18.84 -3.20 -4.67
C GLY A 22 -18.06 -4.50 -4.53
N SER A 23 -17.17 -4.74 -5.49
CA SER A 23 -16.38 -5.97 -5.60
C SER A 23 -14.89 -5.80 -5.27
N GLY A 24 -14.51 -4.65 -4.69
CA GLY A 24 -13.16 -4.44 -4.12
C GLY A 24 -12.90 -5.31 -2.89
N PHE A 25 -11.73 -5.17 -2.25
CA PHE A 25 -11.34 -6.00 -1.10
C PHE A 25 -12.42 -6.09 -0.01
N ALA A 26 -12.98 -4.97 0.43
CA ALA A 26 -14.01 -4.97 1.47
C ALA A 26 -15.23 -5.84 1.08
N GLY A 27 -15.76 -5.65 -0.12
CA GLY A 27 -16.91 -6.41 -0.61
C GLY A 27 -16.58 -7.87 -0.88
N ALA A 28 -15.46 -8.15 -1.56
CA ALA A 28 -15.05 -9.50 -1.89
C ALA A 28 -14.76 -10.35 -0.64
N VAL A 29 -14.08 -9.78 0.36
CA VAL A 29 -13.81 -10.47 1.64
C VAL A 29 -15.11 -10.68 2.40
N THR A 30 -15.97 -9.67 2.51
CA THR A 30 -17.26 -9.78 3.21
C THR A 30 -18.14 -10.85 2.58
N ALA A 31 -18.33 -10.80 1.25
CA ALA A 31 -19.14 -11.77 0.52
C ALA A 31 -18.60 -13.19 0.69
N ARG A 32 -17.27 -13.36 0.69
CA ARG A 32 -16.64 -14.66 0.92
C ARG A 32 -16.87 -15.18 2.33
N GLN A 33 -16.72 -14.34 3.36
CA GLN A 33 -16.94 -14.77 4.74
C GLN A 33 -18.41 -15.17 4.97
N LEU A 34 -19.36 -14.38 4.45
CA LEU A 34 -20.78 -14.69 4.53
C LEU A 34 -21.12 -16.01 3.83
N ALA A 35 -20.51 -16.29 2.67
CA ALA A 35 -20.73 -17.54 1.95
C ALA A 35 -20.05 -18.74 2.62
N GLU A 36 -18.76 -18.63 2.96
CA GLU A 36 -17.97 -19.77 3.47
C GLU A 36 -18.28 -20.10 4.94
N GLN A 37 -18.44 -19.08 5.79
CA GLN A 37 -18.68 -19.27 7.22
C GLN A 37 -20.16 -19.23 7.56
N GLY A 38 -20.91 -18.35 6.89
CA GLY A 38 -22.34 -18.18 7.12
C GLY A 38 -23.23 -19.14 6.31
N GLY A 39 -22.69 -19.80 5.29
CA GLY A 39 -23.46 -20.67 4.39
C GLY A 39 -24.50 -19.91 3.55
N LEU A 40 -24.34 -18.59 3.40
CA LEU A 40 -25.32 -17.72 2.74
C LEU A 40 -25.10 -17.66 1.23
N ARG A 41 -26.19 -17.53 0.47
CA ARG A 41 -26.18 -17.13 -0.94
C ARG A 41 -26.01 -15.62 -1.00
N VAL A 42 -24.86 -15.15 -1.48
CA VAL A 42 -24.51 -13.73 -1.51
C VAL A 42 -24.53 -13.17 -2.92
N LEU A 43 -25.32 -12.13 -3.14
CA LEU A 43 -25.31 -11.35 -4.38
C LEU A 43 -24.25 -10.23 -4.27
N VAL A 44 -23.25 -10.24 -5.15
CA VAL A 44 -22.27 -9.15 -5.26
C VAL A 44 -22.61 -8.29 -6.46
N ILE A 45 -22.82 -6.99 -6.25
CA ILE A 45 -23.17 -6.04 -7.31
C ILE A 45 -21.97 -5.12 -7.53
N GLU A 46 -21.51 -5.01 -8.77
CA GLU A 46 -20.44 -4.10 -9.16
C GLU A 46 -20.91 -3.21 -10.31
N LYS A 47 -20.64 -1.91 -10.20
CA LYS A 47 -21.01 -0.95 -11.25
C LYS A 47 -19.99 -0.91 -12.38
N ARG A 48 -18.73 -1.29 -12.10
CA ARG A 48 -17.65 -1.39 -13.09
C ARG A 48 -17.82 -2.65 -13.93
N ALA A 49 -17.22 -2.66 -15.11
CA ALA A 49 -17.24 -3.82 -16.00
C ALA A 49 -16.28 -4.96 -15.57
N HIS A 50 -15.71 -4.87 -14.36
CA HIS A 50 -14.75 -5.82 -13.83
C HIS A 50 -14.81 -5.86 -12.31
N ILE A 51 -14.34 -6.96 -11.72
CA ILE A 51 -14.24 -7.13 -10.26
C ILE A 51 -13.05 -6.38 -9.63
N ALA A 52 -12.85 -6.52 -8.32
CA ALA A 52 -11.66 -6.12 -7.56
C ALA A 52 -11.47 -4.61 -7.34
N GLY A 53 -12.37 -3.76 -7.84
CA GLY A 53 -12.29 -2.32 -7.61
C GLY A 53 -10.98 -1.73 -8.15
N ASN A 54 -10.27 -0.95 -7.34
CA ASN A 54 -9.00 -0.33 -7.78
C ASN A 54 -7.85 -1.34 -7.89
N ALA A 55 -7.92 -2.47 -7.19
CA ALA A 55 -6.88 -3.50 -7.24
C ALA A 55 -6.96 -4.38 -8.51
N TYR A 56 -7.86 -4.05 -9.45
CA TYR A 56 -7.99 -4.78 -10.70
C TYR A 56 -6.76 -4.61 -11.59
N ASP A 57 -6.20 -5.74 -12.02
CA ASP A 57 -5.18 -5.83 -13.05
C ASP A 57 -5.76 -6.44 -14.34
N ALA A 58 -5.10 -6.15 -15.46
CA ALA A 58 -5.36 -6.83 -16.72
C ALA A 58 -4.14 -6.74 -17.61
N TYR A 59 -4.02 -7.67 -18.56
CA TYR A 59 -3.04 -7.55 -19.63
C TYR A 59 -3.37 -6.34 -20.53
N ASP A 60 -2.34 -5.60 -20.93
CA ASP A 60 -2.42 -4.58 -21.96
C ASP A 60 -2.27 -5.20 -23.37
N GLU A 61 -2.27 -4.35 -24.41
CA GLU A 61 -2.14 -4.78 -25.81
C GLU A 61 -0.78 -5.44 -26.12
N ALA A 62 0.24 -5.16 -25.31
CA ALA A 62 1.57 -5.75 -25.42
C ALA A 62 1.71 -7.07 -24.62
N GLY A 63 0.65 -7.50 -23.92
CA GLY A 63 0.69 -8.70 -23.08
C GLY A 63 1.38 -8.50 -21.74
N ILE A 64 1.53 -7.27 -21.27
CA ILE A 64 2.09 -6.94 -19.95
C ILE A 64 0.93 -6.84 -18.94
N LEU A 65 1.06 -7.52 -17.80
CA LEU A 65 0.09 -7.42 -16.71
C LEU A 65 0.23 -6.06 -16.00
N VAL A 66 -0.80 -5.23 -16.06
CA VAL A 66 -0.80 -3.88 -15.49
C VAL A 66 -1.96 -3.66 -14.52
N HIS A 67 -1.70 -2.92 -13.45
CA HIS A 67 -2.76 -2.40 -12.58
C HIS A 67 -3.48 -1.24 -13.27
N ARG A 68 -4.79 -1.36 -13.48
CA ARG A 68 -5.56 -0.34 -14.23
C ARG A 68 -5.73 0.98 -13.49
N TYR A 69 -5.58 0.97 -12.17
CA TYR A 69 -5.84 2.12 -11.29
C TYR A 69 -4.62 2.49 -10.43
N GLY A 70 -3.43 2.46 -11.03
CA GLY A 70 -2.18 2.77 -10.34
C GLY A 70 -1.58 1.56 -9.62
N PRO A 71 -0.31 1.65 -9.19
CA PRO A 71 0.43 0.53 -8.64
C PRO A 71 -0.16 0.07 -7.30
N HIS A 72 -0.55 -1.21 -7.22
CA HIS A 72 -1.00 -1.84 -5.98
C HIS A 72 0.05 -2.85 -5.52
N ILE A 73 0.76 -2.53 -4.44
CA ILE A 73 1.74 -3.44 -3.85
C ILE A 73 1.17 -3.94 -2.52
N PHE A 74 0.96 -5.26 -2.43
CA PHE A 74 0.51 -5.86 -1.19
C PHE A 74 1.63 -5.86 -0.14
N HIS A 75 1.34 -5.33 1.04
CA HIS A 75 2.19 -5.44 2.22
C HIS A 75 1.32 -5.54 3.48
N THR A 76 1.73 -6.33 4.46
CA THR A 76 1.02 -6.46 5.73
C THR A 76 1.96 -6.96 6.82
N ASN A 77 1.72 -6.53 8.06
CA ASN A 77 2.28 -7.14 9.27
C ASN A 77 1.30 -8.15 9.91
N SER A 78 0.06 -8.24 9.40
CA SER A 78 -0.93 -9.19 9.89
C SER A 78 -0.73 -10.54 9.23
N ARG A 79 -0.31 -11.52 10.04
CA ARG A 79 -0.21 -12.92 9.64
C ARG A 79 -1.55 -13.48 9.18
N GLU A 80 -2.64 -13.13 9.88
CA GLU A 80 -4.00 -13.56 9.54
C GLU A 80 -4.39 -13.10 8.13
N ALA A 81 -4.15 -11.83 7.79
CA ALA A 81 -4.46 -11.31 6.46
C ALA A 81 -3.62 -11.99 5.36
N TYR A 82 -2.32 -12.23 5.63
CA TYR A 82 -1.42 -12.91 4.71
C TYR A 82 -1.85 -14.36 4.45
N GLU A 83 -2.14 -15.11 5.51
CA GLU A 83 -2.59 -16.50 5.41
C GLU A 83 -3.98 -16.60 4.76
N PHE A 84 -4.90 -15.69 5.10
CA PHE A 84 -6.22 -15.64 4.48
C PHE A 84 -6.13 -15.44 2.97
N LEU A 85 -5.39 -14.43 2.50
CA LEU A 85 -5.23 -14.17 1.06
C LEU A 85 -4.46 -15.28 0.35
N GLY A 86 -3.49 -15.92 1.03
CA GLY A 86 -2.73 -17.06 0.51
C GLY A 86 -3.58 -18.29 0.16
N ARG A 87 -4.83 -18.37 0.61
CA ARG A 87 -5.80 -19.39 0.18
C ARG A 87 -6.26 -19.20 -1.26
N PHE A 88 -6.15 -17.98 -1.80
CA PHE A 88 -6.72 -17.59 -3.10
C PHE A 88 -5.67 -17.15 -4.12
N THR A 89 -4.42 -16.97 -3.70
CA THR A 89 -3.31 -16.60 -4.58
C THR A 89 -1.99 -17.16 -4.07
N LYS A 90 -0.98 -17.18 -4.94
CA LYS A 90 0.41 -17.45 -4.55
C LYS A 90 1.16 -16.13 -4.42
N TRP A 91 2.16 -16.11 -3.53
CA TRP A 91 2.97 -14.93 -3.30
C TRP A 91 4.23 -14.93 -4.17
N SER A 92 4.56 -13.76 -4.71
CA SER A 92 5.88 -13.44 -5.20
C SER A 92 6.62 -12.61 -4.16
N SER A 93 7.87 -12.96 -3.86
CA SER A 93 8.69 -12.18 -2.93
C SER A 93 9.15 -10.90 -3.62
N TYR A 94 8.46 -9.80 -3.35
CA TYR A 94 8.76 -8.48 -3.88
C TYR A 94 8.88 -7.46 -2.75
N GLN A 95 9.93 -6.66 -2.78
CA GLN A 95 10.12 -5.52 -1.88
C GLN A 95 10.12 -4.25 -2.70
N HIS A 96 9.07 -3.43 -2.51
CA HIS A 96 8.95 -2.18 -3.22
C HIS A 96 10.00 -1.19 -2.72
N ARG A 97 10.64 -0.48 -3.66
CA ARG A 97 11.61 0.58 -3.38
C ARG A 97 11.23 1.79 -4.22
N VAL A 98 11.22 2.95 -3.59
CA VAL A 98 10.88 4.22 -4.23
C VAL A 98 12.11 5.13 -4.22
N LEU A 99 12.29 5.85 -5.32
CA LEU A 99 13.24 6.94 -5.43
C LEU A 99 12.47 8.23 -5.74
N ALA A 100 12.76 9.31 -5.03
CA ALA A 100 12.34 10.66 -5.39
C ALA A 100 13.39 11.29 -6.31
N ASP A 101 12.93 12.06 -7.30
CA ASP A 101 13.80 12.90 -8.13
C ASP A 101 14.00 14.26 -7.43
N TRP A 102 15.18 14.45 -6.86
CA TRP A 102 15.60 15.69 -6.22
C TRP A 102 16.58 16.44 -7.14
N TYR A 103 16.01 17.29 -8.00
CA TYR A 103 16.75 18.10 -8.98
C TYR A 103 17.72 17.30 -9.86
N GLY A 104 17.30 16.12 -10.34
CA GLY A 104 18.12 15.22 -11.15
C GLY A 104 18.96 14.23 -10.35
N THR A 105 18.91 14.28 -9.02
CA THR A 105 19.54 13.32 -8.12
C THR A 105 18.48 12.42 -7.49
N TYR A 106 18.58 11.11 -7.69
CA TYR A 106 17.61 10.17 -7.14
C TYR A 106 17.91 9.82 -5.68
N MET A 107 16.93 10.06 -4.80
CA MET A 107 17.05 9.85 -3.37
C MET A 107 16.09 8.76 -2.87
N PRO A 108 16.52 7.82 -2.02
CA PRO A 108 15.65 6.80 -1.45
C PRO A 108 14.49 7.38 -0.63
N VAL A 109 13.29 6.83 -0.84
CA VAL A 109 12.09 7.11 -0.06
C VAL A 109 11.54 5.79 0.51
N PRO A 110 11.20 5.72 1.82
CA PRO A 110 11.26 6.78 2.82
C PRO A 110 12.68 7.32 3.09
N PHE A 111 12.76 8.61 3.42
CA PHE A 111 14.01 9.30 3.73
C PHE A 111 14.75 8.59 4.87
N ASN A 112 16.02 8.24 4.65
CA ASN A 112 16.83 7.41 5.56
C ASN A 112 18.30 7.85 5.58
N LYS A 113 19.18 7.09 6.23
CA LYS A 113 20.62 7.40 6.36
C LYS A 113 21.30 7.63 5.00
N ASN A 114 20.97 6.86 3.95
CA ASN A 114 21.50 7.09 2.61
C ASN A 114 20.97 8.40 2.00
N SER A 115 19.70 8.72 2.26
CA SER A 115 19.10 9.99 1.85
C SER A 115 19.75 11.19 2.53
N MET A 116 20.16 11.04 3.80
CA MET A 116 20.92 12.05 4.55
C MET A 116 22.28 12.33 3.91
N GLU A 117 23.02 11.29 3.54
CA GLU A 117 24.33 11.41 2.86
C GLU A 117 24.19 12.15 1.54
N ILE A 118 23.16 11.83 0.74
CA ILE A 118 22.86 12.53 -0.52
C ILE A 118 22.51 14.01 -0.28
N ALA A 119 21.66 14.30 0.72
CA ALA A 119 21.13 15.64 0.97
C ALA A 119 22.15 16.59 1.61
N PHE A 120 22.95 16.09 2.56
CA PHE A 120 23.81 16.92 3.42
C PHE A 120 25.31 16.71 3.22
N GLY A 121 25.71 15.69 2.44
CA GLY A 121 27.10 15.27 2.28
C GLY A 121 27.64 14.49 3.48
N ASP A 122 28.67 13.68 3.25
CA ASP A 122 29.16 12.66 4.18
C ASP A 122 29.42 13.18 5.60
N GLU A 123 30.15 14.29 5.76
CA GLU A 123 30.53 14.80 7.08
C GLU A 123 29.33 15.31 7.88
N LYS A 124 28.46 16.09 7.25
CA LYS A 124 27.27 16.64 7.92
C LYS A 124 26.25 15.54 8.18
N ALA A 125 26.05 14.63 7.22
CA ALA A 125 25.16 13.49 7.36
C ALA A 125 25.59 12.59 8.52
N ALA A 126 26.87 12.21 8.62
CA ALA A 126 27.37 11.37 9.72
C ALA A 126 27.08 11.99 11.09
N ARG A 127 27.30 13.31 11.22
CA ARG A 127 27.03 14.05 12.46
C ARG A 127 25.54 14.11 12.81
N LEU A 128 24.68 14.36 11.82
CA LEU A 128 23.23 14.40 12.02
C LEU A 128 22.66 13.00 12.31
N ILE A 129 23.15 11.96 11.65
CA ILE A 129 22.78 10.57 11.90
C ILE A 129 23.14 10.19 13.33
N GLN A 130 24.35 10.52 13.80
CA GLN A 130 24.74 10.26 15.19
C GLN A 130 23.81 10.99 16.16
N LYS A 131 23.49 12.26 15.91
CA LYS A 131 22.54 13.01 16.74
C LYS A 131 21.15 12.36 16.77
N LEU A 132 20.64 11.87 15.63
CA LEU A 132 19.37 11.16 15.57
C LEU A 132 19.40 9.88 16.41
N ILE A 133 20.49 9.11 16.33
CA ILE A 133 20.68 7.89 17.13
C ILE A 133 20.73 8.22 18.63
N ASP A 134 21.49 9.25 19.01
CA ASP A 134 21.62 9.67 20.41
C ASP A 134 20.28 10.16 20.99
N THR A 135 19.44 10.79 20.15
CA THR A 135 18.15 11.37 20.57
C THR A 135 17.02 10.34 20.61
N PHE A 136 16.92 9.50 19.58
CA PHE A 136 15.75 8.64 19.35
C PHE A 136 16.03 7.14 19.47
N GLY A 137 17.30 6.74 19.52
CA GLY A 137 17.76 5.36 19.38
C GLY A 137 17.96 4.95 17.93
N ASP A 138 18.82 3.96 17.71
CA ASP A 138 19.09 3.42 16.37
C ASP A 138 17.90 2.60 15.82
N GLU A 139 17.79 2.54 14.49
CA GLU A 139 16.77 1.79 13.74
C GLU A 139 15.30 2.18 14.05
N ARG A 140 15.10 3.34 14.68
CA ARG A 140 13.76 3.89 14.94
C ARG A 140 13.26 4.72 13.76
N LYS A 141 11.99 4.51 13.39
CA LYS A 141 11.26 5.41 12.48
C LYS A 141 10.84 6.66 13.26
N VAL A 142 11.38 7.80 12.88
CA VAL A 142 11.08 9.11 13.48
C VAL A 142 10.26 9.92 12.49
N THR A 143 9.16 10.50 12.96
CA THR A 143 8.29 11.36 12.16
C THR A 143 8.82 12.79 12.09
N ILE A 144 8.44 13.55 11.05
CA ILE A 144 8.76 14.98 10.93
C ILE A 144 8.30 15.76 12.17
N ASN A 145 7.14 15.40 12.73
CA ASN A 145 6.61 16.04 13.94
C ASN A 145 7.47 15.76 15.18
N GLU A 146 7.97 14.54 15.34
CA GLU A 146 8.89 14.19 16.43
C GLU A 146 10.23 14.93 16.30
N LEU A 147 10.74 15.10 15.07
CA LEU A 147 11.94 15.89 14.80
C LEU A 147 11.73 17.36 15.17
N ARG A 148 10.63 17.97 14.71
CA ARG A 148 10.28 19.38 15.01
C ARG A 148 9.97 19.64 16.50
N ALA A 149 9.57 18.61 17.23
CA ALA A 149 9.33 18.72 18.67
C ALA A 149 10.63 18.81 19.49
N GLN A 150 11.79 18.49 18.90
CA GLN A 150 13.07 18.69 19.56
C GLN A 150 13.43 20.17 19.52
N ASP A 151 13.90 20.69 20.65
CA ASP A 151 14.53 22.02 20.73
C ASP A 151 15.99 21.93 20.21
N ASP A 152 16.15 21.42 18.99
CA ASP A 152 17.44 21.26 18.31
C ASP A 152 17.36 21.82 16.88
N PRO A 153 18.06 22.93 16.57
CA PRO A 153 18.00 23.57 15.25
C PRO A 153 18.39 22.66 14.09
N GLU A 154 19.23 21.66 14.32
CA GLU A 154 19.72 20.78 13.27
C GLU A 154 18.73 19.65 12.98
N LEU A 155 18.03 19.16 14.01
CA LEU A 155 16.92 18.24 13.82
C LEU A 155 15.73 18.93 13.14
N ALA A 156 15.50 20.22 13.45
CA ALA A 156 14.55 21.05 12.73
C ALA A 156 14.94 21.22 11.25
N GLU A 157 16.23 21.46 10.95
CA GLU A 157 16.73 21.54 9.57
C GLU A 157 16.46 20.23 8.80
N VAL A 158 16.72 19.07 9.40
CA VAL A 158 16.40 17.77 8.78
C VAL A 158 14.91 17.64 8.52
N ALA A 159 14.07 18.00 9.49
CA ALA A 159 12.62 17.93 9.34
C ALA A 159 12.10 18.82 8.21
N ASP A 160 12.63 20.04 8.11
CA ASP A 160 12.27 21.00 7.08
C ASP A 160 12.76 20.59 5.70
N PHE A 161 13.97 20.01 5.61
CA PHE A 161 14.46 19.43 4.36
C PHE A 161 13.51 18.33 3.85
N VAL A 162 13.16 17.37 4.72
CA VAL A 162 12.24 16.29 4.34
C VAL A 162 10.90 16.86 3.90
N TYR A 163 10.31 17.77 4.68
CA TYR A 163 9.01 18.37 4.36
C TYR A 163 8.98 19.13 3.03
N GLN A 164 10.09 19.76 2.63
CA GLN A 164 10.16 20.58 1.41
C GLN A 164 10.52 19.78 0.16
N ASN A 165 11.21 18.65 0.30
CA ASN A 165 11.84 17.96 -0.82
C ASN A 165 11.36 16.51 -1.03
N VAL A 166 10.60 15.94 -0.09
CA VAL A 166 10.16 14.53 -0.10
C VAL A 166 8.67 14.42 0.18
#